data_AF-A0A525K2J3-F1
#
_entry.id   AF-A0A525K2J3-F1
#
_cell.length_a   1.000
_cell.length_b   1.000
_cell.length_c   1.000
_cell.angle_alpha   90.00
_cell.angle_beta   90.00
_cell.angle_gamma   90.00
#
_symmetry.space_group_name_H-M   'P 1'
#
loop_
_entity.id
_entity.type
_entity.pdbx_description
1 polymer ?
#
loop_
_entity_poly.entity_id
_entity_poly.type
_entity_poly.pdbx_seq_one_letter_code
_entity_poly.pdbx_strand_id
1 'polypeptide(L)'
;MMKPLAPLTLALMLLAAPAGAVAPHPGPGDPRIFEVLYDPSEVVELHGVLGYQLSLEFDPAERIENVAIGDSLGWQVTPNRKANLLFIKPMSLRPDTNMTVVTNLRRYNFELSVKAKAPAKAIPFSVRFTYPPPVYAIVEPPPLPPPPIDRNHAYSFQGSDKNLPDRMFDDGLATYFTFRSQEDLPAIFAVEPDGQESVVNSHMKDGYIVVDRIARGFVLRRGSEVTKVYNDGYHSQQASALSPVRKPKDPWWRR
;
A
#
# COMPACT_ATOMS: atom_id res chain seq x y z
N MET A 1 -0.82 41.88 44.56
CA MET A 1 -1.68 40.72 44.28
C MET A 1 -2.08 40.78 42.80
N MET A 2 -1.32 40.10 41.94
CA MET A 2 -1.47 40.14 40.47
C MET A 2 -2.48 39.07 40.04
N LYS A 3 -3.51 39.44 39.27
CA LYS A 3 -4.46 38.51 38.66
C LYS A 3 -3.84 37.93 37.38
N PRO A 4 -3.90 36.61 37.12
CA PRO A 4 -3.39 36.05 35.88
C PRO A 4 -4.36 36.33 34.71
N LEU A 5 -3.82 36.82 33.58
CA LEU A 5 -4.53 36.87 32.31
C LEU A 5 -4.55 35.47 31.69
N ALA A 6 -5.73 34.99 31.31
CA ALA A 6 -5.89 33.78 30.50
C ALA A 6 -5.55 34.08 29.02
N PRO A 7 -4.88 33.18 28.27
CA PRO A 7 -4.63 33.38 26.86
C PRO A 7 -5.88 33.02 26.05
N LEU A 8 -6.32 33.94 25.21
CA LEU A 8 -7.41 33.76 24.25
C LEU A 8 -6.84 33.06 23.01
N THR A 9 -7.07 31.75 22.88
CA THR A 9 -6.69 30.98 21.68
C THR A 9 -7.66 31.31 20.54
N LEU A 10 -7.20 32.07 19.55
CA LEU A 10 -7.97 32.39 18.35
C LEU A 10 -7.92 31.18 17.40
N ALA A 11 -9.01 30.42 17.35
CA ALA A 11 -9.16 29.33 16.37
C ALA A 11 -9.43 29.93 14.98
N LEU A 12 -8.44 29.82 14.10
CA LEU A 12 -8.56 30.22 12.70
C LEU A 12 -9.37 29.13 11.95
N MET A 13 -10.68 29.32 11.81
CA MET A 13 -11.50 28.50 10.92
C MET A 13 -11.13 28.85 9.47
N LEU A 14 -10.47 27.94 8.75
CA LEU A 14 -10.40 28.01 7.29
C LEU A 14 -11.83 27.79 6.75
N LEU A 15 -12.47 28.85 6.26
CA LEU A 15 -13.61 28.70 5.38
C LEU A 15 -13.11 28.09 4.07
N ALA A 16 -13.45 26.83 3.81
CA ALA A 16 -13.37 26.26 2.49
C ALA A 16 -14.31 27.07 1.57
N ALA A 17 -13.73 27.87 0.68
CA ALA A 17 -14.51 28.52 -0.36
C ALA A 17 -15.18 27.43 -1.22
N PRO A 18 -16.44 27.62 -1.66
CA PRO A 18 -17.04 26.70 -2.60
C PRO A 18 -16.15 26.64 -3.85
N ALA A 19 -15.74 25.44 -4.25
CA ALA A 19 -15.02 25.20 -5.49
C ALA A 19 -15.94 25.59 -6.66
N GLY A 20 -15.77 26.82 -7.16
CA GLY A 20 -16.31 27.23 -8.45
C GLY A 20 -15.49 26.60 -9.57
N ALA A 21 -16.05 26.55 -10.77
CA ALA A 21 -15.31 26.00 -11.91
C ALA A 21 -13.98 26.75 -12.12
N VAL A 22 -12.92 25.99 -12.42
CA VAL A 22 -11.55 26.51 -12.55
C VAL A 22 -11.33 26.97 -13.97
N ALA A 23 -11.02 28.27 -14.11
CA ALA A 23 -10.58 28.84 -15.37
C ALA A 23 -9.10 28.48 -15.63
N PRO A 24 -8.75 27.93 -16.80
CA PRO A 24 -7.36 27.77 -17.22
C PRO A 24 -6.62 29.11 -17.21
N HIS A 25 -5.31 29.09 -16.93
CA HIS A 25 -4.46 30.28 -16.92
C HIS A 25 -3.45 30.26 -18.07
N PRO A 26 -2.99 31.41 -18.58
CA PRO A 26 -1.92 31.44 -19.59
C PRO A 26 -0.65 30.73 -19.10
N GLY A 27 -0.07 29.90 -19.96
CA GLY A 27 1.22 29.26 -19.73
C GLY A 27 2.40 30.22 -19.91
N PRO A 28 3.65 29.75 -19.69
CA PRO A 28 4.85 30.59 -19.71
C PRO A 28 5.26 31.07 -21.12
N GLY A 29 4.67 30.51 -22.18
CA GLY A 29 5.00 30.82 -23.58
C GLY A 29 4.01 31.81 -24.23
N ASP A 30 3.40 31.39 -25.35
CA ASP A 30 2.32 32.17 -25.97
C ASP A 30 1.13 32.24 -24.99
N PRO A 31 0.61 33.43 -24.67
CA PRO A 31 -0.47 33.60 -23.68
C PRO A 31 -1.81 32.98 -24.12
N ARG A 32 -1.90 32.47 -25.35
CA ARG A 32 -3.04 31.72 -25.88
C ARG A 32 -2.92 30.22 -25.70
N ILE A 33 -1.81 29.74 -25.17
CA ILE A 33 -1.62 28.37 -24.69
C ILE A 33 -1.84 28.41 -23.19
N PHE A 34 -2.93 27.81 -22.76
CA PHE A 34 -3.37 27.79 -21.38
C PHE A 34 -2.96 26.50 -20.70
N GLU A 35 -2.79 26.56 -19.39
CA GLU A 35 -2.50 25.43 -18.52
C GLU A 35 -3.54 25.39 -17.40
N VAL A 36 -3.81 24.18 -16.91
CA VAL A 36 -4.67 23.94 -15.75
C VAL A 36 -4.14 22.73 -14.98
N LEU A 37 -4.15 22.80 -13.65
CA LEU A 37 -3.82 21.65 -12.81
C LEU A 37 -4.99 20.67 -12.81
N TYR A 38 -4.71 19.40 -13.06
CA TYR A 38 -5.72 18.35 -12.98
C TYR A 38 -6.10 18.07 -11.53
N ASP A 39 -7.39 18.19 -11.24
CA ASP A 39 -8.03 17.69 -10.02
C ASP A 39 -9.32 16.93 -10.43
N PRO A 40 -9.51 15.67 -9.98
CA PRO A 40 -10.71 14.90 -10.29
C PRO A 40 -12.01 15.50 -9.72
N SER A 41 -11.91 16.44 -8.77
CA SER A 41 -13.03 17.07 -8.07
C SER A 41 -13.40 18.44 -8.65
N GLU A 42 -12.67 18.92 -9.66
CA GLU A 42 -12.84 20.23 -10.26
C GLU A 42 -13.60 20.15 -11.60
N VAL A 43 -14.30 21.25 -11.93
CA VAL A 43 -14.89 21.47 -13.26
C VAL A 43 -14.08 22.53 -13.96
N VAL A 44 -13.64 22.29 -15.20
CA VAL A 44 -12.80 23.24 -15.94
C VAL A 44 -13.65 24.09 -16.88
N GLU A 45 -13.54 25.41 -16.78
CA GLU A 45 -14.23 26.34 -17.68
C GLU A 45 -13.49 26.45 -19.02
N LEU A 46 -14.22 26.20 -20.12
CA LEU A 46 -13.69 26.35 -21.48
C LEU A 46 -14.52 27.40 -22.24
N HIS A 47 -13.87 28.49 -22.59
CA HIS A 47 -14.46 29.55 -23.40
C HIS A 47 -14.10 29.36 -24.88
N GLY A 48 -15.04 28.83 -25.66
CA GLY A 48 -14.94 28.78 -27.11
C GLY A 48 -15.25 30.13 -27.75
N VAL A 49 -14.58 30.43 -28.87
CA VAL A 49 -14.87 31.62 -29.68
C VAL A 49 -15.27 31.19 -31.08
N LEU A 50 -16.38 31.73 -31.59
CA LEU A 50 -16.84 31.39 -32.94
C LEU A 50 -15.76 31.64 -33.99
N GLY A 51 -15.58 30.65 -34.88
CA GLY A 51 -14.55 30.68 -35.93
C GLY A 51 -13.18 30.15 -35.49
N TYR A 52 -12.95 29.90 -34.20
CA TYR A 52 -11.71 29.35 -33.66
C TYR A 52 -11.89 27.91 -33.21
N GLN A 53 -10.81 27.15 -33.27
CA GLN A 53 -10.74 25.79 -32.72
C GLN A 53 -9.87 25.83 -31.45
N LEU A 54 -10.32 25.13 -30.41
CA LEU A 54 -9.59 24.90 -29.18
C LEU A 54 -9.09 23.45 -29.16
N SER A 55 -7.83 23.22 -28.79
CA SER A 55 -7.33 21.88 -28.48
C SER A 55 -7.20 21.67 -26.97
N LEU A 56 -7.64 20.53 -26.48
CA LEU A 56 -7.31 20.04 -25.14
C LEU A 56 -6.19 19.02 -25.26
N GLU A 57 -5.12 19.20 -24.50
CA GLU A 57 -3.99 18.29 -24.42
C GLU A 57 -3.99 17.56 -23.07
N PHE A 58 -4.21 16.24 -23.13
CA PHE A 58 -4.14 15.35 -21.98
C PHE A 58 -2.72 14.80 -21.81
N ASP A 59 -2.51 14.03 -20.73
CA ASP A 59 -1.25 13.34 -20.49
C ASP A 59 -0.88 12.49 -21.73
N PRO A 60 0.40 12.49 -22.18
CA PRO A 60 0.83 11.64 -23.28
C PRO A 60 0.55 10.14 -23.10
N ALA A 61 0.39 9.67 -21.86
CA ALA A 61 0.02 8.29 -21.53
C ALA A 61 -1.50 8.04 -21.54
N GLU A 62 -2.32 9.08 -21.68
CA GLU A 62 -3.77 8.96 -21.72
C GLU A 62 -4.32 8.71 -23.13
N ARG A 63 -5.40 7.94 -23.15
CA ARG A 63 -6.19 7.62 -24.34
C ARG A 63 -7.66 7.87 -24.04
N ILE A 64 -8.27 8.78 -24.79
CA ILE A 64 -9.70 9.09 -24.77
C ILE A 64 -10.47 7.85 -25.18
N GLU A 65 -11.38 7.42 -24.32
CA GLU A 65 -12.28 6.29 -24.54
C GLU A 65 -13.67 6.77 -24.94
N ASN A 66 -14.15 7.84 -24.30
CA ASN A 66 -15.47 8.39 -24.57
C ASN A 66 -15.51 9.90 -24.32
N VAL A 67 -16.38 10.58 -25.07
CA VAL A 67 -16.72 11.99 -24.88
C VAL A 67 -18.23 12.13 -24.88
N ALA A 68 -18.79 12.67 -23.80
CA ALA A 68 -20.19 13.00 -23.67
C ALA A 68 -20.34 14.53 -23.63
N ILE A 69 -21.28 15.09 -24.40
CA ILE A 69 -21.54 16.52 -24.46
C ILE A 69 -23.05 16.77 -24.41
N GLY A 70 -23.47 17.81 -23.70
CA GLY A 70 -24.88 18.19 -23.56
C GLY A 70 -25.48 18.71 -24.87
N ASP A 71 -24.98 19.83 -25.39
CA ASP A 71 -25.41 20.38 -26.70
C ASP A 71 -24.44 19.96 -27.83
N SER A 72 -24.66 18.77 -28.39
CA SER A 72 -23.87 18.22 -29.50
C SER A 72 -24.08 18.95 -30.84
N LEU A 73 -25.12 19.78 -30.97
CA LEU A 73 -25.36 20.58 -32.17
C LEU A 73 -24.59 21.91 -32.13
N GLY A 74 -24.36 22.44 -30.93
CA GLY A 74 -23.60 23.65 -30.68
C GLY A 74 -22.09 23.49 -30.86
N TRP A 75 -21.59 22.26 -30.78
CA TRP A 75 -20.16 21.98 -30.65
C TRP A 75 -19.73 20.79 -31.50
N GLN A 76 -18.71 21.02 -32.32
CA GLN A 76 -17.98 19.94 -32.99
C GLN A 76 -16.83 19.50 -32.09
N VAL A 77 -16.77 18.21 -31.80
CA VAL A 77 -15.73 17.61 -30.96
C VAL A 77 -15.07 16.47 -31.73
N THR A 78 -13.75 16.45 -31.80
CA THR A 78 -13.00 15.48 -32.61
C THR A 78 -11.68 15.11 -31.94
N PRO A 79 -11.50 13.85 -31.49
CA PRO A 79 -10.22 13.39 -30.98
C PRO A 79 -9.20 13.18 -32.11
N ASN A 80 -7.92 13.28 -31.80
CA ASN A 80 -6.85 12.89 -32.73
C ASN A 80 -6.72 11.35 -32.83
N ARG A 81 -5.94 10.86 -33.80
CA ARG A 81 -5.72 9.40 -33.99
C ARG A 81 -5.10 8.71 -32.75
N LYS A 82 -4.24 9.40 -32.02
CA LYS A 82 -3.63 8.89 -30.78
C LYS A 82 -4.59 8.94 -29.59
N ALA A 83 -5.73 9.63 -29.74
CA ALA A 83 -6.72 9.89 -28.71
C ALA A 83 -6.15 10.53 -27.44
N ASN A 84 -5.12 11.37 -27.53
CA ASN A 84 -4.57 12.15 -26.40
C ASN A 84 -4.78 13.67 -26.58
N LEU A 85 -5.30 14.07 -27.73
CA LEU A 85 -5.72 15.44 -28.02
C LEU A 85 -7.20 15.44 -28.40
N LEU A 86 -7.94 16.44 -27.90
CA LEU A 86 -9.33 16.67 -28.27
C LEU A 86 -9.50 18.04 -28.89
N PHE A 87 -9.98 18.10 -30.12
CA PHE A 87 -10.31 19.34 -30.80
C PHE A 87 -11.77 19.68 -30.57
N ILE A 88 -12.03 20.92 -30.17
CA ILE A 88 -13.36 21.43 -29.87
C ILE A 88 -13.55 22.71 -30.66
N LYS A 89 -14.68 22.81 -31.37
CA LYS A 89 -15.02 23.97 -32.18
C LYS A 89 -16.49 24.34 -31.96
N PRO A 90 -16.78 25.58 -31.49
CA PRO A 90 -18.15 26.05 -31.40
C PRO A 90 -18.71 26.32 -32.81
N MET A 91 -19.93 25.85 -33.04
CA MET A 91 -20.62 25.93 -34.33
C MET A 91 -21.67 27.04 -34.36
N SER A 92 -22.21 27.43 -33.19
CA SER A 92 -23.19 28.52 -33.05
C SER A 92 -23.15 29.14 -31.66
N LEU A 93 -23.73 30.33 -31.49
CA LEU A 93 -23.94 30.93 -30.17
C LEU A 93 -25.06 30.16 -29.46
N ARG A 94 -24.69 29.30 -28.54
CA ARG A 94 -25.59 28.49 -27.70
C ARG A 94 -25.39 28.84 -26.23
N PRO A 95 -26.37 28.54 -25.35
CA PRO A 95 -26.18 28.62 -23.91
C PRO A 95 -25.04 27.71 -23.45
N ASP A 96 -24.55 27.99 -22.25
CA ASP A 96 -23.50 27.19 -21.62
C ASP A 96 -23.98 25.75 -21.42
N THR A 97 -23.07 24.80 -21.62
CA THR A 97 -23.36 23.37 -21.56
C THR A 97 -22.20 22.64 -20.91
N ASN A 98 -22.35 21.34 -20.66
CA ASN A 98 -21.31 20.52 -20.09
C ASN A 98 -20.70 19.57 -21.12
N MET A 99 -19.47 19.16 -20.84
CA MET A 99 -18.82 18.07 -21.53
C MET A 99 -18.01 17.24 -20.55
N THR A 100 -18.07 15.92 -20.70
CA THR A 100 -17.28 14.97 -19.92
C THR A 100 -16.40 14.19 -20.86
N VAL A 101 -15.10 14.14 -20.56
CA VAL A 101 -14.13 13.32 -21.30
C VAL A 101 -13.65 12.22 -20.36
N VAL A 102 -13.75 10.97 -20.82
CA VAL A 102 -13.27 9.79 -20.09
C VAL A 102 -12.09 9.21 -20.84
N THR A 103 -10.97 9.05 -20.15
CA THR A 103 -9.75 8.41 -20.65
C THR A 103 -9.50 7.11 -19.88
N ASN A 104 -8.52 6.33 -20.33
CA ASN A 104 -8.05 5.13 -19.63
C ASN A 104 -7.51 5.39 -18.21
N LEU A 105 -7.11 6.62 -17.87
CA LEU A 105 -6.56 6.95 -16.54
C LEU A 105 -7.45 7.89 -15.72
N ARG A 106 -8.16 8.81 -16.38
CA ARG A 106 -8.77 9.97 -15.72
C ARG A 106 -10.12 10.32 -16.34
N ARG A 107 -10.92 11.06 -15.57
CA ARG A 107 -12.15 11.72 -16.01
C ARG A 107 -11.99 13.22 -15.88
N TYR A 108 -12.50 13.95 -16.86
CA TYR A 108 -12.48 15.40 -16.92
C TYR A 108 -13.91 15.92 -17.08
N ASN A 109 -14.26 16.93 -16.30
CA ASN A 109 -15.55 17.62 -16.38
C ASN A 109 -15.32 19.05 -16.83
N PHE A 110 -16.08 19.48 -17.82
CA PHE A 110 -15.96 20.78 -18.44
C PHE A 110 -17.27 21.52 -18.45
N GLU A 111 -17.21 22.82 -18.21
CA GLU A 111 -18.25 23.79 -18.55
C GLU A 111 -17.85 24.52 -19.82
N LEU A 112 -18.70 24.45 -20.84
CA LEU A 112 -18.45 25.00 -22.17
C LEU A 112 -19.31 26.25 -22.37
N SER A 113 -18.67 27.35 -22.73
CA SER A 113 -19.34 28.60 -23.08
C SER A 113 -18.87 29.12 -24.44
N VAL A 114 -19.72 29.84 -25.16
CA VAL A 114 -19.39 30.38 -26.49
C VAL A 114 -19.45 31.90 -26.50
N LYS A 115 -18.39 32.55 -26.98
CA LYS A 115 -18.35 33.99 -27.23
C LYS A 115 -18.32 34.29 -28.73
N ALA A 116 -19.01 35.35 -29.14
CA ALA A 116 -19.04 35.78 -30.56
C ALA A 116 -17.70 36.38 -31.00
N LYS A 117 -17.05 37.14 -30.11
CA LYS A 117 -15.73 37.76 -30.30
C LYS A 117 -15.01 37.78 -28.95
N ALA A 118 -13.69 37.72 -28.99
CA ALA A 118 -12.84 37.94 -27.83
C ALA A 118 -11.55 38.66 -28.27
N PRO A 119 -10.86 39.38 -27.35
CA PRO A 119 -9.55 39.93 -27.64
C PRO A 119 -8.58 38.82 -28.06
N ALA A 120 -7.73 39.06 -29.06
CA ALA A 120 -6.86 38.02 -29.63
C ALA A 120 -6.00 37.28 -28.59
N LYS A 121 -5.57 37.97 -27.53
CA LYS A 121 -4.78 37.39 -26.42
C LYS A 121 -5.59 36.48 -25.48
N ALA A 122 -6.91 36.58 -25.50
CA ALA A 122 -7.83 35.83 -24.63
C ALA A 122 -8.52 34.67 -25.36
N ILE A 123 -8.17 34.42 -26.63
CA ILE A 123 -8.68 33.27 -27.38
C ILE A 123 -7.76 32.08 -27.08
N PRO A 124 -8.21 31.06 -26.36
CA PRO A 124 -7.39 29.88 -26.11
C PRO A 124 -7.25 29.08 -27.41
N PHE A 125 -6.02 28.82 -27.82
CA PHE A 125 -5.71 27.90 -28.92
C PHE A 125 -5.53 26.49 -28.39
N SER A 126 -4.91 26.36 -27.21
CA SER A 126 -4.70 25.09 -26.54
C SER A 126 -4.86 25.22 -25.03
N VAL A 127 -5.40 24.19 -24.37
CA VAL A 127 -5.43 24.02 -22.91
C VAL A 127 -4.72 22.73 -22.58
N ARG A 128 -3.67 22.81 -21.75
CA ARG A 128 -2.84 21.69 -21.32
C ARG A 128 -3.10 21.35 -19.87
N PHE A 129 -3.29 20.07 -19.60
CA PHE A 129 -3.38 19.58 -18.23
C PHE A 129 -1.99 19.31 -17.66
N THR A 130 -1.74 19.86 -16.46
CA THR A 130 -0.59 19.52 -15.62
C THR A 130 -1.05 18.62 -14.49
N TYR A 131 -0.18 17.72 -14.03
CA TYR A 131 -0.54 16.71 -13.03
C TYR A 131 0.37 16.83 -11.82
N PRO A 132 -0.18 16.85 -10.60
CA PRO A 132 0.65 16.82 -9.41
C PRO A 132 1.43 15.51 -9.38
N PRO A 133 2.71 15.52 -8.96
CA PRO A 133 3.46 14.29 -8.76
C PRO A 133 2.73 13.42 -7.71
N PRO A 134 2.73 12.08 -7.87
CA PRO A 134 2.11 11.21 -6.89
C PRO A 134 2.76 11.43 -5.53
N VAL A 135 1.95 11.71 -4.51
CA VAL A 135 2.43 11.79 -3.12
C VAL A 135 2.67 10.37 -2.62
N TYR A 136 3.93 9.96 -2.56
CA TYR A 136 4.29 8.71 -1.89
C TYR A 136 4.20 8.94 -0.38
N ALA A 137 3.26 8.27 0.29
CA ALA A 137 3.36 8.12 1.74
C ALA A 137 4.61 7.27 2.03
N ILE A 138 5.64 7.89 2.62
CA ILE A 138 6.79 7.14 3.11
C ILE A 138 6.30 6.39 4.35
N VAL A 139 5.93 5.12 4.17
CA VAL A 139 5.68 4.22 5.29
C VAL A 139 7.05 3.83 5.83
N GLU A 140 7.38 4.29 7.03
CA GLU A 140 8.60 3.86 7.71
C GLU A 140 8.52 2.34 7.90
N PRO A 141 9.55 1.56 7.49
CA PRO A 141 9.54 0.13 7.72
C PRO A 141 9.40 -0.16 9.22
N PRO A 142 8.67 -1.22 9.62
CA PRO A 142 8.60 -1.59 11.02
C PRO A 142 10.02 -1.82 11.58
N PRO A 143 10.28 -1.47 12.84
CA PRO A 143 11.58 -1.72 13.46
C PRO A 143 11.90 -3.21 13.39
N LEU A 144 13.18 -3.54 13.16
CA LEU A 144 13.64 -4.93 13.15
C LEU A 144 13.25 -5.60 14.47
N PRO A 145 12.78 -6.87 14.44
CA PRO A 145 12.52 -7.61 15.67
C PRO A 145 13.82 -7.69 16.50
N PRO A 146 13.73 -7.64 17.84
CA PRO A 146 14.90 -7.78 18.69
C PRO A 146 15.61 -9.12 18.43
N PRO A 147 16.94 -9.21 18.62
CA PRO A 147 17.66 -10.47 18.50
C PRO A 147 17.11 -11.51 19.51
N PRO A 148 17.23 -12.81 19.20
CA PRO A 148 16.82 -13.87 20.11
C PRO A 148 17.53 -13.74 21.46
N ILE A 149 16.80 -13.90 22.55
CA ILE A 149 17.38 -13.94 23.90
C ILE A 149 17.82 -15.36 24.17
N ASP A 150 19.09 -15.54 24.48
CA ASP A 150 19.62 -16.86 24.81
C ASP A 150 19.26 -17.26 26.25
N ARG A 151 18.21 -18.09 26.42
CA ARG A 151 17.61 -18.37 27.73
C ARG A 151 18.01 -19.73 28.30
N ASN A 152 18.06 -20.77 27.47
CA ASN A 152 18.37 -22.13 27.89
C ASN A 152 19.37 -22.78 26.95
N HIS A 153 20.42 -23.35 27.53
CA HIS A 153 21.50 -24.07 26.85
C HIS A 153 21.68 -25.50 27.33
N ALA A 154 20.85 -25.96 28.27
CA ALA A 154 21.00 -27.26 28.90
C ALA A 154 20.51 -28.34 27.93
N TYR A 155 21.36 -28.67 26.95
CA TYR A 155 21.13 -29.71 25.97
C TYR A 155 22.25 -30.75 26.01
N SER A 156 21.87 -32.01 26.14
CA SER A 156 22.77 -33.16 26.03
C SER A 156 22.44 -33.97 24.78
N PHE A 157 23.33 -34.84 24.32
CA PHE A 157 23.10 -35.62 23.11
C PHE A 157 23.57 -37.08 23.21
N GLN A 158 22.99 -37.92 22.37
CA GLN A 158 23.38 -39.30 22.15
C GLN A 158 23.34 -39.61 20.64
N GLY A 159 24.25 -40.46 20.16
CA GLY A 159 24.30 -40.87 18.76
C GLY A 159 25.53 -40.31 18.06
N SER A 160 25.35 -39.87 16.82
CA SER A 160 26.44 -39.34 16.01
C SER A 160 26.91 -37.96 16.50
N ASP A 161 28.19 -37.64 16.34
CA ASP A 161 28.71 -36.29 16.52
C ASP A 161 28.75 -35.51 15.21
N LYS A 162 28.59 -36.18 14.05
CA LYS A 162 28.77 -35.59 12.72
C LYS A 162 27.70 -34.60 12.31
N ASN A 163 26.48 -34.76 12.83
CA ASN A 163 25.34 -33.86 12.61
C ASN A 163 24.90 -33.18 13.91
N LEU A 164 25.79 -33.10 14.90
CA LEU A 164 25.59 -32.33 16.10
C LEU A 164 25.63 -30.82 15.76
N PRO A 165 24.71 -29.99 16.29
CA PRO A 165 24.80 -28.54 16.14
C PRO A 165 26.03 -27.98 16.87
N ASP A 166 26.63 -26.91 16.34
CA ASP A 166 27.70 -26.19 17.05
C ASP A 166 27.16 -25.35 18.21
N ARG A 167 25.96 -24.84 18.04
CA ARG A 167 25.24 -24.07 19.05
C ARG A 167 23.79 -24.48 19.01
N MET A 168 23.23 -24.69 20.19
CA MET A 168 21.82 -24.92 20.38
C MET A 168 21.35 -24.19 21.64
N PHE A 169 20.23 -23.47 21.53
CA PHE A 169 19.60 -22.82 22.66
C PHE A 169 18.10 -22.61 22.41
N ASP A 170 17.34 -22.30 23.44
CA ASP A 170 15.98 -21.76 23.29
C ASP A 170 15.84 -20.39 23.97
N ASP A 171 14.88 -19.59 23.49
CA ASP A 171 14.52 -18.28 24.04
C ASP A 171 13.26 -18.29 24.92
N GLY A 172 12.70 -19.48 25.18
CA GLY A 172 11.39 -19.65 25.81
C GLY A 172 10.21 -19.76 24.84
N LEU A 173 10.41 -19.54 23.53
CA LEU A 173 9.40 -19.66 22.47
C LEU A 173 9.84 -20.61 21.36
N ALA A 174 11.06 -20.45 20.87
CA ALA A 174 11.65 -21.20 19.77
C ALA A 174 13.01 -21.80 20.15
N THR A 175 13.41 -22.84 19.45
CA THR A 175 14.73 -23.48 19.60
C THR A 175 15.59 -23.15 18.38
N TYR A 176 16.81 -22.70 18.63
CA TYR A 176 17.78 -22.20 17.67
C TYR A 176 18.92 -23.19 17.52
N PHE A 177 19.31 -23.48 16.29
CA PHE A 177 20.41 -24.39 15.95
C PHE A 177 21.38 -23.70 14.98
N THR A 178 22.69 -23.87 15.18
CA THR A 178 23.70 -23.53 14.17
C THR A 178 24.50 -24.77 13.80
N PHE A 179 24.88 -24.88 12.53
CA PHE A 179 25.68 -25.99 11.99
C PHE A 179 26.87 -25.45 11.18
N ARG A 180 28.01 -26.16 11.23
CA ARG A 180 29.27 -25.74 10.55
C ARG A 180 29.12 -25.57 9.05
N SER A 181 28.29 -26.38 8.42
CA SER A 181 28.06 -26.37 6.98
C SER A 181 26.56 -26.25 6.70
N GLN A 182 26.21 -25.30 5.84
CA GLN A 182 24.85 -25.11 5.34
C GLN A 182 24.53 -25.97 4.11
N GLU A 183 25.52 -26.68 3.54
CA GLU A 183 25.34 -27.46 2.32
C GLU A 183 24.63 -28.81 2.54
N ASP A 184 24.60 -29.32 3.78
CA ASP A 184 23.98 -30.61 4.13
C ASP A 184 23.41 -30.63 5.56
N LEU A 185 22.32 -29.89 5.74
CA LEU A 185 21.61 -29.73 7.02
C LEU A 185 20.78 -30.97 7.37
N PRO A 186 20.73 -31.41 8.65
CA PRO A 186 19.92 -32.54 9.04
C PRO A 186 18.42 -32.22 9.00
N ALA A 187 17.59 -33.24 8.78
CA ALA A 187 16.17 -33.17 9.09
C ALA A 187 15.99 -33.17 10.61
N ILE A 188 15.20 -32.22 11.12
CA ILE A 188 14.94 -32.03 12.55
C ILE A 188 13.53 -32.56 12.88
N PHE A 189 13.43 -33.35 13.93
CA PHE A 189 12.18 -33.86 14.49
C PHE A 189 12.12 -33.52 15.98
N ALA A 190 10.94 -33.25 16.52
CA ALA A 190 10.74 -33.08 17.96
C ALA A 190 10.40 -34.43 18.60
N VAL A 191 10.88 -34.66 19.83
CA VAL A 191 10.49 -35.80 20.65
C VAL A 191 9.27 -35.43 21.50
N GLU A 192 8.17 -36.14 21.28
CA GLU A 192 6.91 -35.97 22.01
C GLU A 192 6.96 -36.62 23.42
N PRO A 193 6.01 -36.30 24.32
CA PRO A 193 5.98 -36.88 25.66
C PRO A 193 5.87 -38.41 25.72
N ASP A 194 5.32 -39.04 24.68
CA ASP A 194 5.22 -40.49 24.52
C ASP A 194 6.47 -41.12 23.90
N GLY A 195 7.48 -40.30 23.56
CA GLY A 195 8.73 -40.71 22.93
C GLY A 195 8.68 -40.81 21.41
N GLN A 196 7.54 -40.52 20.77
CA GLN A 196 7.42 -40.50 19.32
C GLN A 196 8.11 -39.27 18.70
N GLU A 197 8.53 -39.40 17.46
CA GLU A 197 9.10 -38.30 16.66
C GLU A 197 7.99 -37.57 15.90
N SER A 198 7.96 -36.24 15.98
CA SER A 198 7.04 -35.40 15.21
C SER A 198 7.80 -34.44 14.31
N VAL A 199 7.23 -34.14 13.13
CA VAL A 199 7.80 -33.16 12.21
C VAL A 199 7.66 -31.78 12.82
N VAL A 200 8.71 -30.98 12.73
CA VAL A 200 8.70 -29.58 13.17
C VAL A 200 8.67 -28.65 11.97
N ASN A 201 8.06 -27.47 12.15
CA ASN A 201 8.27 -26.38 11.24
C ASN A 201 9.60 -25.70 11.60
N SER A 202 10.48 -25.55 10.60
CA SER A 202 11.78 -24.91 10.77
C SER A 202 12.06 -23.95 9.65
N HIS A 203 12.70 -22.83 9.95
CA HIS A 203 13.09 -21.83 8.96
C HIS A 203 14.49 -21.27 9.26
N MET A 204 15.16 -20.74 8.24
CA MET A 204 16.46 -20.09 8.41
C MET A 204 16.26 -18.61 8.78
N LYS A 205 16.87 -18.15 9.87
CA LYS A 205 16.83 -16.74 10.30
C LYS A 205 18.17 -16.35 10.92
N ASP A 206 18.79 -15.30 10.39
CA ASP A 206 20.02 -14.70 10.92
C ASP A 206 21.16 -15.72 11.19
N GLY A 207 21.28 -16.74 10.33
CA GLY A 207 22.29 -17.80 10.45
C GLY A 207 21.90 -18.99 11.36
N TYR A 208 20.70 -18.96 11.94
CA TYR A 208 20.12 -20.05 12.73
C TYR A 208 19.07 -20.82 11.92
N ILE A 209 19.00 -22.12 12.15
CA ILE A 209 17.75 -22.86 11.92
C ILE A 209 16.90 -22.65 13.16
N VAL A 210 15.72 -22.07 12.98
CA VAL A 210 14.77 -21.78 14.04
C VAL A 210 13.62 -22.76 13.94
N VAL A 211 13.40 -23.50 15.01
CA VAL A 211 12.21 -24.33 15.20
C VAL A 211 11.27 -23.57 16.12
N ASP A 212 10.05 -23.28 15.64
CA ASP A 212 9.04 -22.47 16.35
C ASP A 212 8.35 -23.24 17.50
N ARG A 213 9.14 -23.97 18.30
CA ARG A 213 8.68 -24.80 19.41
C ARG A 213 9.83 -25.10 20.37
N ILE A 214 9.48 -25.25 21.64
CA ILE A 214 10.30 -25.94 22.64
C ILE A 214 9.83 -27.38 22.80
N ALA A 215 10.75 -28.33 22.69
CA ALA A 215 10.50 -29.76 22.87
C ALA A 215 11.37 -30.35 23.99
N ARG A 216 11.00 -31.55 24.46
CA ARG A 216 11.78 -32.35 25.43
C ARG A 216 13.12 -32.81 24.85
N GLY A 217 13.20 -32.86 23.54
CA GLY A 217 14.38 -33.24 22.79
C GLY A 217 14.09 -33.16 21.30
N PHE A 218 15.14 -33.34 20.50
CA PHE A 218 15.09 -33.32 19.06
C PHE A 218 15.86 -34.50 18.48
N VAL A 219 15.43 -35.01 17.34
CA VAL A 219 16.17 -36.01 16.57
C VAL A 219 16.65 -35.37 15.28
N LEU A 220 17.95 -35.42 15.05
CA LEU A 220 18.63 -34.90 13.86
C LEU A 220 19.02 -36.08 12.98
N ARG A 221 18.56 -36.09 11.73
CA ARG A 221 18.81 -37.18 10.78
C ARG A 221 19.49 -36.65 9.53
N ARG A 222 20.62 -37.27 9.15
CA ARG A 222 21.33 -36.97 7.90
C ARG A 222 21.93 -38.24 7.33
N GLY A 223 21.35 -38.75 6.23
CA GLY A 223 21.73 -40.07 5.70
C GLY A 223 21.56 -41.16 6.76
N SER A 224 22.64 -41.88 7.07
CA SER A 224 22.67 -42.88 8.15
C SER A 224 22.99 -42.31 9.53
N GLU A 225 23.36 -41.03 9.64
CA GLU A 225 23.73 -40.38 10.89
C GLU A 225 22.47 -39.93 11.64
N VAL A 226 22.37 -40.35 12.91
CA VAL A 226 21.23 -40.03 13.78
C VAL A 226 21.76 -39.51 15.11
N THR A 227 21.25 -38.36 15.54
CA THR A 227 21.61 -37.72 16.80
C THR A 227 20.36 -37.33 17.55
N LYS A 228 20.25 -37.81 18.78
CA LYS A 228 19.17 -37.47 19.69
C LYS A 228 19.70 -36.42 20.65
N VAL A 229 19.11 -35.25 20.64
CA VAL A 229 19.38 -34.17 21.57
C VAL A 229 18.27 -34.13 22.62
N TYR A 230 18.63 -34.00 23.88
CA TYR A 230 17.73 -33.93 25.02
C TYR A 230 17.78 -32.52 25.60
N ASN A 231 16.62 -31.92 25.87
CA ASN A 231 16.52 -30.64 26.55
C ASN A 231 16.46 -30.89 28.06
N ASP A 232 17.62 -30.89 28.71
CA ASP A 232 17.76 -31.10 30.15
C ASP A 232 17.17 -29.94 30.97
N GLY A 233 17.05 -28.76 30.36
CA GLY A 233 16.36 -27.58 30.89
C GLY A 233 14.85 -27.53 30.60
N TYR A 234 14.27 -28.60 30.04
CA TYR A 234 12.87 -28.57 29.63
C TYR A 234 11.92 -28.44 30.82
N HIS A 235 11.11 -27.40 30.81
CA HIS A 235 9.99 -27.23 31.73
C HIS A 235 8.69 -27.14 30.94
N SER A 236 7.74 -28.06 31.22
CA SER A 236 6.38 -27.92 30.71
C SER A 236 5.77 -26.64 31.28
N GLN A 237 5.26 -25.75 30.41
CA GLN A 237 4.47 -24.60 30.86
C GLN A 237 3.30 -25.13 31.70
N GLN A 238 3.33 -24.84 33.00
CA GLN A 238 2.21 -25.17 33.89
C GLN A 238 1.06 -24.22 33.56
N ALA A 239 -0.17 -24.76 33.62
CA ALA A 239 -1.36 -23.93 33.55
C ALA A 239 -1.28 -22.85 34.64
N SER A 240 -1.45 -21.59 34.24
CA SER A 240 -1.49 -20.47 35.18
C SER A 240 -2.75 -20.54 36.03
N ALA A 241 -2.79 -19.82 37.16
CA ALA A 241 -4.01 -19.63 37.95
C ALA A 241 -5.17 -19.01 37.13
N LEU A 242 -4.85 -18.36 36.00
CA LEU A 242 -5.82 -17.82 35.04
C LEU A 242 -6.18 -18.79 33.89
N SER A 243 -5.57 -19.97 33.84
CA SER A 243 -5.90 -20.96 32.81
C SER A 243 -7.28 -21.57 33.08
N PRO A 244 -8.05 -21.90 32.02
CA PRO A 244 -9.36 -22.53 32.17
C PRO A 244 -9.29 -23.81 33.03
N VAL A 245 -10.17 -23.91 34.02
CA VAL A 245 -10.26 -25.09 34.88
C VAL A 245 -10.98 -26.21 34.15
N ARG A 246 -10.47 -27.44 34.26
CA ARG A 246 -11.11 -28.62 33.66
C ARG A 246 -12.53 -28.77 34.21
N LYS A 247 -13.54 -28.65 33.33
CA LYS A 247 -14.92 -28.95 33.71
C LYS A 247 -15.03 -30.46 34.02
N PRO A 248 -15.60 -30.86 35.17
CA PRO A 248 -15.95 -32.25 35.42
C PRO A 248 -16.82 -32.79 34.29
N LYS A 249 -16.71 -34.08 33.96
CA LYS A 249 -17.60 -34.72 32.99
C LYS A 249 -19.02 -34.76 33.58
N ASP A 250 -19.83 -33.73 33.35
CA ASP A 250 -21.26 -33.78 33.61
C ASP A 250 -21.93 -34.65 32.54
N PRO A 251 -22.72 -35.68 32.89
CA PRO A 251 -23.32 -36.61 31.94
C PRO A 251 -24.54 -36.03 31.19
N TRP A 252 -24.70 -34.70 31.12
CA TRP A 252 -25.93 -34.05 30.67
C TRP A 252 -26.27 -34.24 29.18
N TRP A 253 -25.36 -34.81 28.37
CA TRP A 253 -25.60 -35.12 26.95
C TRP A 253 -25.91 -36.60 26.66
N ARG A 254 -26.26 -37.41 27.66
CA ARG A 254 -26.90 -38.72 27.42
C ARG A 254 -28.41 -38.60 27.59
N ARG A 255 -29.10 -38.11 26.56
CA ARG A 255 -30.48 -38.47 26.22
C ARG A 255 -30.61 -38.59 24.71
#